data_AF-A0A0F9Q6Z5-F1
#
_entry.id   AF-A0A0F9Q6Z5-F1
#
_cell.length_a   1.000
_cell.length_b   1.000
_cell.length_c   1.000
_cell.angle_alpha   90.00
_cell.angle_beta   90.00
_cell.angle_gamma   90.00
#
_symmetry.space_group_name_H-M   'P 1'
#
loop_
_entity.id
_entity.type
_entity.pdbx_description
1 polymer ?
#
loop_
_entity_poly.entity_id
_entity_poly.type
_entity_poly.pdbx_seq_one_letter_code
_entity_poly.pdbx_strand_id
1 'polypeptide(L)'
;MFMLTSIHKKKKIQLAEFISKNLLLRNSADELFNHINNLKTNKITIDFDRIQSVTRAFTHQYLINKKKSNKNIIDSNISPHVKNMFDLIEKTKSASQEVNIY
;
A
#
# COMPACT_ATOMS: atom_id res chain seq x y z
N MET A 1 24.80 14.22 -28.85
CA MET A 1 23.44 13.77 -28.46
C MET A 1 23.59 12.43 -27.75
N PHE A 2 23.67 12.44 -26.42
CA PHE A 2 23.78 11.22 -25.62
C PHE A 2 22.40 10.85 -25.10
N MET A 3 21.81 9.78 -25.61
CA MET A 3 20.66 9.13 -25.00
C MET A 3 21.14 8.42 -23.74
N LEU A 4 21.09 9.10 -22.59
CA LEU A 4 21.25 8.45 -21.30
C LEU A 4 20.08 7.48 -21.13
N THR A 5 20.42 6.19 -21.13
CA THR A 5 19.54 5.10 -20.71
C THR A 5 18.90 5.47 -19.37
N SER A 6 17.60 5.75 -19.40
CA SER A 6 16.81 5.98 -18.19
C SER A 6 16.68 4.68 -17.42
N ILE A 7 17.67 4.44 -16.54
CA ILE A 7 17.56 3.46 -15.46
C ILE A 7 16.32 3.88 -14.67
N HIS A 8 15.24 3.12 -14.81
CA HIS A 8 14.00 3.38 -14.08
C HIS A 8 14.29 3.22 -12.59
N LYS A 9 14.60 4.34 -11.93
CA LYS A 9 15.01 4.40 -10.53
C LYS A 9 13.84 3.97 -9.66
N LYS A 10 13.76 2.68 -9.35
CA LYS A 10 12.77 2.08 -8.45
C LYS A 10 12.88 2.78 -7.10
N LYS A 11 11.78 3.36 -6.60
CA LYS A 11 11.77 3.98 -5.27
C LYS A 11 11.25 2.95 -4.27
N LYS A 12 12.03 2.69 -3.23
CA LYS A 12 11.63 1.87 -2.09
C LYS A 12 11.21 2.80 -0.94
N ILE A 13 10.09 2.50 -0.30
CA ILE A 13 9.58 3.19 0.89
C ILE A 13 9.48 2.16 2.02
N GLN A 14 10.24 2.35 3.09
CA GLN A 14 10.17 1.52 4.28
C GLN A 14 9.06 2.04 5.19
N LEU A 15 7.96 1.30 5.33
CA LEU A 15 6.77 1.79 6.05
C LEU A 15 7.05 2.04 7.54
N ALA A 16 7.87 1.20 8.15
CA ALA A 16 8.23 1.35 9.56
C ALA A 16 8.96 2.67 9.85
N GLU A 17 9.69 3.21 8.86
CA GLU A 17 10.42 4.48 8.95
C GLU A 17 9.57 5.66 8.50
N PHE A 18 8.73 5.47 7.48
CA PHE A 18 7.89 6.54 6.93
C PHE A 18 6.67 6.85 7.80
N ILE A 19 6.04 5.81 8.38
CA ILE A 19 4.85 5.95 9.22
C ILE A 19 5.19 5.59 10.67
N SER A 20 5.29 4.29 10.93
CA SER A 20 5.67 3.68 12.21
C SER A 20 5.63 2.16 12.08
N LYS A 21 6.10 1.44 13.11
CA LYS A 21 5.96 -0.02 13.20
C LYS A 21 4.50 -0.48 13.40
N ASN A 22 3.60 0.41 13.81
CA ASN A 22 2.19 0.12 14.14
C ASN A 22 1.27 0.94 13.24
N LEU A 23 0.72 0.32 12.22
CA LEU A 23 -0.07 0.99 11.19
C LEU A 23 -1.54 1.09 11.61
N LEU A 24 -1.88 2.17 12.33
CA LEU A 24 -3.15 2.29 13.04
C LEU A 24 -4.22 3.12 12.33
N LEU A 25 -3.85 4.24 11.70
CA LEU A 25 -4.80 5.30 11.32
C LEU A 25 -5.03 5.37 9.81
N ARG A 26 -6.27 5.69 9.39
CA ARG A 26 -6.60 5.93 7.97
C ARG A 26 -5.75 7.04 7.36
N ASN A 27 -5.66 8.17 8.06
CA ASN A 27 -4.95 9.35 7.58
C ASN A 27 -3.47 9.05 7.27
N SER A 28 -2.83 8.13 7.99
CA SER A 28 -1.45 7.74 7.70
C SER A 28 -1.29 7.00 6.36
N ALA A 29 -2.31 6.26 5.92
CA ALA A 29 -2.35 5.71 4.57
C ALA A 29 -2.60 6.82 3.53
N ASP A 30 -3.43 7.82 3.83
CA ASP A 30 -3.64 8.96 2.93
C ASP A 30 -2.35 9.78 2.74
N GLU A 31 -1.63 10.07 3.82
CA GLU A 31 -0.33 10.76 3.78
C GLU A 31 0.72 10.00 2.96
N LEU A 32 0.81 8.68 3.15
CA LEU A 32 1.66 7.81 2.34
C LEU A 32 1.36 7.94 0.86
N PHE A 33 0.09 7.88 0.47
CA PHE A 33 -0.28 7.93 -0.94
C PHE A 33 -0.20 9.34 -1.54
N ASN A 34 -0.42 10.39 -0.75
CA ASN A 34 -0.12 11.76 -1.14
C ASN A 34 1.38 11.91 -1.46
N HIS A 35 2.26 11.37 -0.61
CA HIS A 35 3.69 11.34 -0.90
C HIS A 35 4.01 10.54 -2.18
N ILE A 36 3.50 9.31 -2.28
CA ILE A 36 3.74 8.42 -3.43
C ILE A 36 3.31 9.05 -4.75
N ASN A 37 2.12 9.65 -4.79
CA ASN A 37 1.57 10.20 -6.03
C ASN A 37 2.38 11.40 -6.53
N ASN A 38 2.99 12.16 -5.62
CA ASN A 38 3.86 13.29 -5.93
C ASN A 38 5.28 12.90 -6.37
N LEU A 39 5.68 11.62 -6.23
CA LEU A 39 6.99 11.16 -6.70
C LEU A 39 7.05 11.13 -8.24
N LYS A 40 8.20 11.54 -8.81
CA LYS A 40 8.44 11.47 -10.26
C LYS A 40 8.52 10.03 -10.80
N THR A 41 8.95 9.08 -9.96
CA THR A 41 9.07 7.67 -10.33
C THR A 41 7.71 6.99 -10.38
N ASN A 42 7.51 6.12 -11.37
CA ASN A 42 6.29 5.30 -11.47
C ASN A 42 6.36 3.96 -10.72
N LYS A 43 7.55 3.34 -10.64
CA LYS A 43 7.76 2.04 -9.97
C LYS A 43 8.11 2.24 -8.50
N ILE A 44 7.16 1.92 -7.62
CA ILE A 44 7.29 2.06 -6.18
C ILE A 44 7.26 0.68 -5.53
N THR A 45 8.16 0.44 -4.58
CA THR A 45 8.06 -0.71 -3.68
C THR A 45 7.80 -0.23 -2.27
N ILE A 46 6.72 -0.73 -1.70
CA ILE A 46 6.35 -0.50 -0.32
C ILE A 46 6.85 -1.70 0.48
N ASP A 47 7.76 -1.44 1.40
CA ASP A 47 8.39 -2.45 2.23
C ASP A 47 7.72 -2.47 3.60
N PHE A 48 7.14 -3.63 3.93
CA PHE A 48 6.44 -3.93 5.18
C PHE A 48 7.37 -4.58 6.21
N ASP A 49 8.68 -4.65 5.94
CA ASP A 49 9.65 -5.09 6.93
C ASP A 49 9.52 -4.28 8.23
N ARG A 50 9.69 -4.96 9.37
CA ARG A 50 9.56 -4.42 10.74
C ARG A 50 8.18 -3.91 11.14
N ILE A 51 7.14 -4.10 10.33
CA ILE A 51 5.76 -3.82 10.75
C ILE A 51 5.31 -4.86 11.77
N GLN A 52 4.93 -4.39 12.96
CA GLN A 52 4.51 -5.19 14.09
C GLN A 52 3.00 -5.39 14.11
N SER A 53 2.24 -4.35 13.78
CA SER A 53 0.78 -4.41 13.75
C SER A 53 0.18 -3.55 12.65
N VAL A 54 -1.01 -3.94 12.21
CA VAL A 54 -1.81 -3.18 11.24
C VAL A 54 -3.29 -3.31 11.59
N THR A 55 -4.03 -2.21 11.52
CA THR A 55 -5.48 -2.20 11.78
C THR A 55 -6.28 -2.36 10.51
N ARG A 56 -7.54 -2.79 10.66
CA ARG A 56 -8.52 -2.82 9.56
C ARG A 56 -8.67 -1.44 8.90
N ALA A 57 -8.65 -0.38 9.70
CA ALA A 57 -8.84 0.98 9.22
C ALA A 57 -7.69 1.40 8.28
N PHE A 58 -6.44 1.17 8.68
CA PHE A 58 -5.27 1.41 7.84
C PHE A 58 -5.32 0.56 6.57
N THR A 59 -5.45 -0.76 6.70
CA THR A 59 -5.41 -1.68 5.54
C THR A 59 -6.50 -1.37 4.52
N HIS A 60 -7.72 -1.08 4.99
CA HIS A 60 -8.81 -0.73 4.10
C HIS A 60 -8.50 0.55 3.29
N GLN A 61 -8.00 1.59 3.95
CA GLN A 61 -7.64 2.85 3.30
C GLN A 61 -6.44 2.67 2.35
N TYR A 62 -5.42 1.92 2.77
CA TYR A 62 -4.27 1.55 1.96
C TYR A 62 -4.70 0.90 0.64
N LEU A 63 -5.58 -0.11 0.70
CA LEU A 63 -6.07 -0.81 -0.49
C LEU A 63 -6.87 0.12 -1.43
N ILE A 64 -7.70 1.00 -0.87
CA ILE A 64 -8.43 2.01 -1.67
C ILE A 64 -7.45 2.92 -2.39
N ASN A 65 -6.47 3.48 -1.67
CA ASN A 65 -5.52 4.43 -2.24
C ASN A 65 -4.59 3.75 -3.24
N LYS A 66 -4.19 2.51 -2.99
CA LYS A 66 -3.42 1.68 -3.93
C LYS A 66 -4.17 1.49 -5.24
N LYS A 67 -5.47 1.17 -5.18
CA LYS A 67 -6.32 1.02 -6.38
C LYS A 67 -6.51 2.33 -7.14
N LYS A 68 -6.55 3.47 -6.44
CA LYS A 68 -6.71 4.81 -7.05
C LYS A 68 -5.41 5.40 -7.61
N SER A 69 -4.26 4.91 -7.18
CA SER A 69 -2.97 5.44 -7.62
C SER A 69 -2.65 4.97 -9.04
N ASN A 70 -2.13 5.90 -9.86
CA ASN A 70 -1.61 5.57 -11.19
C ASN A 70 -0.18 5.01 -11.15
N LYS A 71 0.39 4.80 -9.96
CA LYS A 71 1.74 4.26 -9.78
C LYS A 71 1.74 2.73 -9.87
N ASN A 72 2.84 2.16 -10.37
CA ASN A 72 3.07 0.72 -10.28
C ASN A 72 3.67 0.38 -8.91
N ILE A 73 2.81 -0.11 -8.01
CA ILE A 73 3.12 -0.34 -6.60
C ILE A 73 3.22 -1.84 -6.31
N ILE A 74 4.39 -2.27 -5.84
CA ILE A 74 4.66 -3.64 -5.40
C ILE A 74 4.86 -3.64 -3.89
N ASP A 75 4.11 -4.50 -3.20
CA ASP A 75 4.29 -4.70 -1.75
C ASP A 75 5.32 -5.79 -1.52
N SER A 76 6.20 -5.62 -0.54
CA SER A 76 7.30 -6.54 -0.22
C SER A 76 7.45 -6.75 1.28
N ASN A 77 8.04 -7.88 1.67
CA ASN A 77 8.29 -8.27 3.07
C ASN A 77 7.06 -8.21 3.98
N ILE A 78 5.90 -8.59 3.44
CA ILE A 78 4.67 -8.68 4.23
C ILE A 78 4.79 -9.88 5.17
N SER A 79 4.76 -9.63 6.49
CA SER A 79 4.72 -10.70 7.48
C SER A 79 3.37 -11.44 7.45
N PRO A 80 3.29 -12.71 7.90
CA PRO A 80 2.05 -13.48 7.88
C PRO A 80 0.89 -12.78 8.61
N HIS A 81 1.15 -12.13 9.75
CA HIS A 81 0.13 -11.40 10.50
C HIS A 81 -0.43 -10.20 9.71
N VAL A 82 0.44 -9.43 9.04
CA VAL A 82 0.01 -8.32 8.18
C VAL A 82 -0.82 -8.87 7.01
N LYS A 83 -0.35 -9.93 6.35
CA LYS A 83 -1.06 -10.57 5.24
C LYS A 83 -2.48 -11.02 5.63
N ASN A 84 -2.64 -11.64 6.80
CA ASN A 84 -3.94 -12.09 7.29
C ASN A 84 -4.96 -10.94 7.39
N MET A 85 -4.55 -9.74 7.79
CA MET A 85 -5.44 -8.57 7.82
C MET A 85 -5.85 -8.11 6.41
N PHE A 86 -4.93 -8.15 5.44
CA PHE A 86 -5.24 -7.86 4.04
C PHE A 86 -6.24 -8.87 3.48
N ASP A 87 -5.96 -10.17 3.66
CA ASP A 87 -6.83 -11.26 3.21
C ASP A 87 -8.23 -11.17 3.85
N LEU A 88 -8.31 -10.83 5.13
CA LEU A 88 -9.60 -10.63 5.83
C LEU A 88 -10.42 -9.52 5.17
N ILE A 89 -9.81 -8.39 4.85
CA ILE A 89 -10.52 -7.27 4.25
C ILE A 89 -10.96 -7.59 2.82
N GLU A 90 -10.11 -8.25 2.04
CA GLU A 90 -10.46 -8.66 0.68
C GLU A 90 -11.62 -9.65 0.67
N LYS A 91 -11.62 -10.65 1.56
CA LYS A 91 -12.75 -11.59 1.74
C LYS A 91 -14.04 -10.87 2.13
N THR A 92 -13.97 -9.88 3.02
CA THR A 92 -15.18 -9.11 3.38
C THR A 92 -15.74 -8.30 2.21
N LYS A 93 -14.91 -7.85 1.26
CA LYS A 93 -15.40 -7.13 0.07
C LYS A 93 -16.18 -8.06 -0.88
N SER A 94 -15.71 -9.29 -1.07
CA SER A 94 -16.37 -10.28 -1.92
C SER A 94 -17.74 -10.72 -1.38
N ALA A 95 -17.87 -10.89 -0.06
CA ALA A 95 -19.14 -11.33 0.55
C ALA A 95 -20.26 -10.26 0.47
N SER A 96 -19.90 -8.97 0.55
CA SER A 96 -20.87 -7.86 0.45
C SER A 96 -21.33 -7.52 -0.98
N GLN A 97 -20.83 -8.24 -2.00
CA GLN A 97 -21.27 -8.06 -3.40
C GLN A 97 -22.26 -9.14 -3.87
N GLU A 98 -22.60 -10.12 -3.03
CA GLU A 98 -23.59 -11.18 -3.35
C GLU A 98 -25.02 -10.89 -2.83
N VAL A 99 -25.24 -9.80 -2.10
CA VAL A 99 -26.61 -9.39 -1.70
C VAL A 99 -27.16 -8.39 -2.71
N ASN A 100 -27.44 -8.88 -3.93
CA ASN A 100 -28.42 -8.26 -4.82
C ASN A 100 -29.80 -8.80 -4.42
N ILE A 101 -30.55 -7.99 -3.68
CA ILE A 101 -31.96 -8.25 -3.41
C ILE A 101 -32.74 -7.68 -4.59
N TYR A 102 -33.44 -8.57 -5.31
CA TYR A 102 -34.44 -8.23 -6.34
C TYR A 102 -35.62 -7.49 -5.72
#